data_AF-A0A452XVP3-F1
#
_entry.id   AF-A0A452XVP3-F1
#
_cell.length_a   1.000
_cell.length_b   1.000
_cell.length_c   1.000
_cell.angle_alpha   90.00
_cell.angle_beta   90.00
_cell.angle_gamma   90.00
#
_symmetry.space_group_name_H-M   'P 1'
#
loop_
_entity.id
_entity.type
_entity.pdbx_description
1 polymer ?
#
loop_
_entity_poly.entity_id
_entity_poly.type
_entity_poly.pdbx_seq_one_letter_code
_entity_poly.pdbx_strand_id
1 'polypeptide(L)'
;MVGSARVLLVAAVVGFLATTACGAAQRDYAAALTKSLLYFEAQRSGRLPPTHRVQWRGNSALKDGADHGVDLTGGYYDSGDNVKFGFPMAFTVTMLSWSVVEHRGRLAAAGELGHALQAVRWGADYLAKAHARPDVLYVNVGDGHSDHACWERPEDMDTPRRAYMVTAIHPGSDV
;
A
#
# COMPACT_ATOMS: atom_id res chain seq x y z
N MET A 1 -13.30 68.06 -13.23
CA MET A 1 -14.00 66.76 -13.18
C MET A 1 -13.22 65.57 -13.77
N VAL A 2 -11.95 65.72 -14.18
CA VAL A 2 -11.18 64.63 -14.84
C VAL A 2 -10.32 63.79 -13.87
N GLY A 3 -9.95 64.35 -12.71
CA GLY A 3 -9.11 63.65 -11.70
C GLY A 3 -9.82 62.52 -10.97
N SER A 4 -11.09 62.69 -10.64
CA SER A 4 -11.89 61.73 -9.85
C SER A 4 -12.15 60.43 -10.62
N ALA A 5 -12.36 60.52 -11.94
CA ALA A 5 -12.56 59.36 -12.80
C ALA A 5 -11.30 58.49 -12.95
N ARG A 6 -10.10 59.11 -12.96
CA ARG A 6 -8.83 58.38 -13.03
C ARG A 6 -8.52 57.62 -11.74
N VAL A 7 -8.86 58.20 -10.58
CA VAL A 7 -8.69 57.55 -9.27
C VAL A 7 -9.64 56.36 -9.11
N LEU A 8 -10.89 56.51 -9.54
CA LEU A 8 -11.89 55.42 -9.53
C LEU A 8 -11.50 54.28 -10.48
N LEU A 9 -10.94 54.58 -11.65
CA LEU A 9 -10.49 53.56 -12.61
C LEU A 9 -9.28 52.77 -12.08
N VAL A 10 -8.32 53.44 -11.45
CA VAL A 10 -7.15 52.78 -10.83
C VAL A 10 -7.57 51.91 -9.64
N ALA A 11 -8.48 52.40 -8.79
CA ALA A 11 -9.01 51.62 -7.67
C ALA A 11 -9.81 50.38 -8.13
N ALA A 12 -10.59 50.50 -9.21
CA ALA A 12 -11.32 49.38 -9.81
C ALA A 12 -10.36 48.33 -10.42
N VAL A 13 -9.28 48.76 -11.07
CA VAL A 13 -8.27 47.85 -11.64
C VAL A 13 -7.47 47.15 -10.53
N VAL A 14 -7.09 47.85 -9.46
CA VAL A 14 -6.41 47.25 -8.29
C VAL A 14 -7.34 46.29 -7.53
N GLY A 15 -8.63 46.62 -7.39
CA GLY A 15 -9.63 45.73 -6.81
C GLY A 15 -9.87 44.46 -7.65
N PHE A 16 -9.91 44.60 -8.98
CA PHE A 16 -10.07 43.48 -9.90
C PHE A 16 -8.84 42.56 -9.94
N LEU A 17 -7.63 43.12 -9.86
CA LEU A 17 -6.37 42.37 -9.75
C LEU A 17 -6.21 41.66 -8.39
N ALA A 18 -6.81 42.20 -7.31
CA ALA A 18 -6.82 41.56 -6.00
C ALA A 18 -7.80 40.36 -5.93
N THR A 19 -8.87 40.37 -6.73
CA THR A 19 -9.83 39.24 -6.81
C THR A 19 -9.36 38.09 -7.69
N THR A 20 -8.28 38.27 -8.46
CA THR A 20 -7.62 37.21 -9.24
C THR A 20 -6.40 36.64 -8.53
N ALA A 21 -6.43 36.57 -7.19
CA ALA A 21 -5.63 35.58 -6.50
C ALA A 21 -6.17 34.21 -6.91
N CYS A 22 -5.58 33.63 -7.96
CA CYS A 22 -5.76 32.25 -8.34
C CYS A 22 -5.52 31.41 -7.08
N GLY A 23 -6.60 30.99 -6.43
CA GLY A 23 -6.54 30.04 -5.33
C GLY A 23 -6.00 28.76 -5.92
N ALA A 24 -4.67 28.57 -5.87
CA ALA A 24 -4.08 27.27 -6.07
C ALA A 24 -4.78 26.36 -5.06
N ALA A 25 -5.58 25.40 -5.56
CA ALA A 25 -6.28 24.46 -4.71
C ALA A 25 -5.25 23.84 -3.75
N GLN A 26 -5.34 24.18 -2.47
CA GLN A 26 -4.41 23.67 -1.46
C GLN A 26 -4.59 22.15 -1.44
N ARG A 27 -3.54 21.42 -1.81
CA ARG A 27 -3.57 19.96 -1.85
C ARG A 27 -3.72 19.44 -0.43
N ASP A 28 -4.74 18.64 -0.19
CA ASP A 28 -4.97 17.98 1.08
C ASP A 28 -4.08 16.73 1.20
N TYR A 29 -2.83 16.95 1.63
CA TYR A 29 -1.85 15.87 1.82
C TYR A 29 -2.20 14.96 3.00
N ALA A 30 -3.02 15.42 3.97
CA ALA A 30 -3.48 14.58 5.05
C ALA A 30 -4.45 13.51 4.51
N ALA A 31 -5.45 13.94 3.71
CA ALA A 31 -6.35 13.00 3.05
C ALA A 31 -5.62 12.08 2.07
N ALA A 32 -4.59 12.56 1.37
CA ALA A 32 -3.77 11.73 0.49
C ALA A 32 -3.00 10.64 1.28
N LEU A 33 -2.41 11.00 2.43
CA LEU A 33 -1.72 10.07 3.31
C LEU A 33 -2.66 8.99 3.85
N THR A 34 -3.82 9.37 4.38
CA THR A 34 -4.83 8.43 4.89
C THR A 34 -5.25 7.43 3.80
N LYS A 35 -5.52 7.92 2.58
CA LYS A 35 -5.92 7.07 1.45
C LYS A 35 -4.79 6.16 0.98
N SER A 36 -3.54 6.63 1.00
CA SER A 36 -2.37 5.80 0.69
C SER A 36 -2.22 4.62 1.67
N LEU A 37 -2.50 4.83 2.95
CA LEU A 37 -2.47 3.74 3.94
C LEU A 37 -3.67 2.79 3.80
N LEU A 38 -4.85 3.31 3.45
CA LEU A 38 -6.01 2.48 3.12
C LEU A 38 -5.79 1.62 1.87
N TYR A 39 -4.99 2.08 0.90
CA TYR A 39 -4.59 1.25 -0.24
C TYR A 39 -3.86 -0.02 0.21
N PHE A 40 -2.88 0.09 1.11
CA PHE A 40 -2.21 -1.11 1.63
C PHE A 40 -3.17 -2.02 2.40
N GLU A 41 -4.11 -1.47 3.18
CA GLU A 41 -5.16 -2.29 3.78
C GLU A 41 -5.98 -3.04 2.73
N ALA A 42 -6.35 -2.38 1.64
CA ALA A 42 -7.09 -2.97 0.53
C ALA A 42 -6.30 -4.03 -0.24
N GLN A 43 -4.98 -4.14 -0.08
CA GLN A 43 -4.14 -5.18 -0.68
C GLN A 43 -3.90 -6.39 0.24
N ARG A 44 -4.36 -6.38 1.49
CA ARG A 44 -4.05 -7.45 2.45
C ARG A 44 -4.57 -8.83 2.00
N SER A 45 -3.71 -9.83 2.00
CA SER A 45 -4.06 -11.25 1.84
C SER A 45 -4.14 -11.95 3.19
N GLY A 46 -4.84 -13.09 3.30
CA GLY A 46 -4.95 -13.85 4.54
C GLY A 46 -6.16 -13.47 5.40
N ARG A 47 -6.04 -13.70 6.72
CA ARG A 47 -7.11 -13.42 7.68
C ARG A 47 -7.06 -11.97 8.16
N LEU A 48 -8.05 -11.17 7.78
CA LEU A 48 -8.11 -9.76 8.11
C LEU A 48 -8.41 -9.55 9.60
N PRO A 49 -7.80 -8.52 10.23
CA PRO A 49 -8.05 -8.23 11.64
C PRO A 49 -9.46 -7.65 11.84
N PRO A 50 -10.08 -7.82 13.03
CA PRO A 50 -11.38 -7.22 13.33
C PRO A 50 -11.41 -5.68 13.20
N THR A 51 -10.25 -5.04 13.30
CA THR A 51 -10.07 -3.58 13.17
C THR A 51 -9.85 -3.12 11.73
N HIS A 52 -10.05 -3.99 10.74
CA HIS A 52 -9.86 -3.67 9.33
C HIS A 52 -10.81 -2.56 8.85
N ARG A 53 -10.30 -1.54 8.17
CA ARG A 53 -11.09 -0.37 7.77
C ARG A 53 -11.78 -0.55 6.41
N VAL A 54 -11.22 -1.36 5.51
CA VAL A 54 -11.72 -1.54 4.15
C VAL A 54 -12.84 -2.59 4.13
N GLN A 55 -14.10 -2.15 4.26
CA GLN A 55 -15.25 -3.01 4.54
C GLN A 55 -15.66 -3.96 3.41
N TRP A 56 -15.20 -3.73 2.18
CA TRP A 56 -15.51 -4.59 1.04
C TRP A 56 -14.52 -5.75 0.86
N ARG A 57 -13.44 -5.79 1.65
CA ARG A 57 -12.46 -6.88 1.66
C ARG A 57 -12.81 -7.92 2.72
N GLY A 58 -12.53 -9.18 2.42
CA GLY A 58 -12.74 -10.32 3.31
C GLY A 58 -11.48 -11.19 3.46
N ASN A 59 -11.62 -12.23 4.27
CA ASN A 59 -10.57 -13.25 4.42
C ASN A 59 -10.34 -13.96 3.09
N SER A 60 -9.08 -14.11 2.68
CA SER A 60 -8.69 -14.71 1.41
C SER A 60 -7.41 -15.51 1.54
N ALA A 61 -7.11 -16.38 0.57
CA ALA A 61 -5.82 -17.12 0.50
C ALA A 61 -5.43 -17.86 1.80
N LEU A 62 -6.41 -18.40 2.53
CA LEU A 62 -6.20 -18.99 3.86
C LEU A 62 -5.43 -20.33 3.86
N LYS A 63 -5.07 -20.83 2.67
CA LYS A 63 -4.33 -22.09 2.47
C LYS A 63 -2.93 -21.86 1.91
N ASP A 64 -2.49 -20.60 1.76
CA ASP A 64 -1.16 -20.28 1.25
C ASP A 64 -0.06 -20.99 2.06
N GLY A 65 0.81 -21.73 1.37
CA GLY A 65 1.92 -22.50 1.95
C GLY A 65 1.59 -23.93 2.38
N ALA A 66 0.33 -24.36 2.28
CA ALA A 66 -0.08 -25.72 2.64
C ALA A 66 0.60 -26.80 1.79
N ASP A 67 0.96 -26.48 0.53
CA ASP A 67 1.72 -27.35 -0.38
C ASP A 67 3.13 -27.67 0.11
N HIS A 68 3.68 -26.87 1.04
CA HIS A 68 4.98 -27.12 1.69
C HIS A 68 4.87 -27.36 3.20
N GLY A 69 3.65 -27.42 3.75
CA GLY A 69 3.41 -27.62 5.19
C GLY A 69 3.90 -26.45 6.06
N VAL A 70 3.78 -25.21 5.55
CA VAL A 70 4.12 -23.97 6.28
C VAL A 70 2.94 -22.99 6.23
N ASP A 71 2.89 -22.03 7.15
CA ASP A 71 1.91 -20.94 7.08
C ASP A 71 2.49 -19.77 6.28
N LEU A 72 2.00 -19.57 5.06
CA LEU A 72 2.31 -18.39 4.25
C LEU A 72 1.10 -17.47 4.11
N THR A 73 0.10 -17.53 5.01
CA THR A 73 -1.02 -16.58 5.02
C THR A 73 -0.57 -15.18 5.48
N GLY A 74 -1.20 -14.14 4.94
CA GLY A 74 -0.82 -12.74 5.20
C GLY A 74 -0.15 -12.09 3.99
N GLY A 75 0.50 -10.95 4.21
CA GLY A 75 1.18 -10.19 3.17
C GLY A 75 0.23 -9.40 2.29
N TYR A 76 0.76 -8.86 1.19
CA TYR A 76 0.02 -8.05 0.24
C TYR A 76 -0.09 -8.74 -1.11
N TYR A 77 -1.25 -8.64 -1.75
CA TYR A 77 -1.32 -8.84 -3.20
C TYR A 77 -0.58 -7.70 -3.89
N ASP A 78 0.15 -8.02 -4.96
CA ASP A 78 1.11 -7.11 -5.56
C ASP A 78 0.43 -5.91 -6.23
N SER A 79 -0.62 -6.16 -7.01
CA SER A 79 -1.25 -5.13 -7.82
C SER A 79 -2.77 -5.35 -7.92
N GLY A 80 -3.33 -5.36 -9.13
CA GLY A 80 -4.72 -5.74 -9.38
C GLY A 80 -4.95 -7.25 -9.48
N ASP A 81 -3.90 -8.05 -9.28
CA ASP A 81 -3.90 -9.50 -9.26
C ASP A 81 -3.93 -10.04 -7.81
N ASN A 82 -3.92 -11.36 -7.65
CA ASN A 82 -3.90 -11.99 -6.32
C ASN A 82 -2.60 -12.77 -6.04
N VAL A 83 -1.55 -12.51 -6.83
CA VAL A 83 -0.21 -13.06 -6.59
C VAL A 83 0.50 -12.27 -5.49
N LYS A 84 1.26 -12.98 -4.67
CA LYS A 84 2.18 -12.38 -3.69
C LYS A 84 3.60 -12.44 -4.23
N PHE A 85 4.01 -11.39 -4.92
CA PHE A 85 5.38 -11.24 -5.38
C PHE A 85 6.28 -10.72 -4.24
N GLY A 86 7.22 -11.55 -3.79
CA GLY A 86 8.03 -11.28 -2.60
C GLY A 86 8.96 -10.08 -2.76
N PHE A 87 9.59 -9.91 -3.92
CA PHE A 87 10.53 -8.82 -4.17
C PHE A 87 9.89 -7.42 -4.10
N PRO A 88 8.83 -7.09 -4.87
CA PRO A 88 8.16 -5.79 -4.75
C PRO A 88 7.49 -5.59 -3.37
N MET A 89 7.04 -6.67 -2.72
CA MET A 89 6.51 -6.59 -1.36
C MET A 89 7.60 -6.21 -0.35
N ALA A 90 8.78 -6.84 -0.39
CA ALA A 90 9.91 -6.53 0.47
C ALA A 90 10.41 -5.10 0.27
N PHE A 91 10.49 -4.65 -0.99
CA PHE A 91 10.79 -3.25 -1.32
C PHE A 91 9.75 -2.29 -0.70
N THR A 92 8.46 -2.59 -0.87
CA THR A 92 7.37 -1.78 -0.31
C THR A 92 7.45 -1.67 1.21
N VAL A 93 7.66 -2.79 1.91
CA VAL A 93 7.82 -2.82 3.37
C VAL A 93 9.05 -2.04 3.81
N THR A 94 10.14 -2.11 3.06
CA THR A 94 11.36 -1.32 3.32
C THR A 94 11.08 0.18 3.20
N MET A 95 10.42 0.62 2.12
CA MET A 95 10.09 2.03 1.91
C MET A 95 9.06 2.56 2.93
N LEU A 96 8.08 1.75 3.32
CA LEU A 96 7.15 2.09 4.40
C LEU A 96 7.88 2.23 5.74
N SER A 97 8.79 1.31 6.05
CA SER A 97 9.59 1.35 7.27
C SER A 97 10.48 2.58 7.31
N TRP A 98 11.15 2.89 6.20
CA TRP A 98 11.99 4.08 6.07
C TRP A 98 11.17 5.36 6.28
N SER A 99 9.99 5.47 5.64
CA SER A 99 9.08 6.60 5.84
C SER A 99 8.68 6.78 7.32
N VAL A 100 8.39 5.67 8.03
CA VAL A 100 8.08 5.72 9.46
C VAL A 100 9.26 6.22 10.27
N VAL A 101 10.48 5.76 9.99
CA VAL A 101 11.71 6.20 10.68
C VAL A 101 11.94 7.70 10.47
N GLU A 102 11.90 8.18 9.23
CA GLU A 102 12.20 9.58 8.88
C GLU A 102 11.10 10.57 9.30
N HIS A 103 9.84 10.13 9.29
CA HIS A 103 8.69 11.03 9.40
C HIS A 103 7.79 10.71 10.58
N ARG A 104 8.27 9.96 11.57
CA ARG A 104 7.51 9.56 12.77
C ARG A 104 6.69 10.69 13.39
N GLY A 105 7.31 11.85 13.62
CA GLY A 105 6.64 13.01 14.23
C GLY A 105 5.52 13.59 13.36
N ARG A 106 5.71 13.62 12.03
CA ARG A 106 4.69 14.12 11.09
C ARG A 106 3.53 13.13 10.96
N LEU A 107 3.82 11.83 10.90
CA LEU A 107 2.80 10.78 10.93
C LEU A 107 1.99 10.83 12.22
N ALA A 108 2.64 11.08 13.37
CA ALA A 108 1.95 11.22 14.66
C ALA A 108 1.06 12.48 14.68
N ALA A 109 1.58 13.62 14.21
CA ALA A 109 0.80 14.85 14.12
C ALA A 109 -0.41 14.74 13.17
N ALA A 110 -0.29 13.90 12.13
CA ALA A 110 -1.40 13.58 11.21
C ALA A 110 -2.35 12.49 11.73
N GLY A 111 -2.07 11.87 12.89
CA GLY A 111 -2.87 10.76 13.43
C GLY A 111 -2.70 9.42 12.71
N GLU A 112 -1.75 9.31 11.79
CA GLU A 112 -1.57 8.15 10.90
C GLU A 112 -0.43 7.22 11.32
N LEU A 113 0.36 7.56 12.35
CA LEU A 113 1.49 6.74 12.80
C LEU A 113 1.07 5.29 13.13
N GLY A 114 -0.08 5.10 13.78
CA GLY A 114 -0.58 3.77 14.11
C GLY A 114 -0.96 2.94 12.86
N HIS A 115 -1.47 3.59 11.82
CA HIS A 115 -1.81 2.93 10.57
C HIS A 115 -0.58 2.62 9.72
N ALA A 116 0.40 3.53 9.68
CA ALA A 116 1.69 3.29 9.02
C ALA A 116 2.46 2.12 9.66
N LEU A 117 2.51 2.06 11.00
CA LEU A 117 3.13 0.93 11.72
C LEU A 117 2.39 -0.39 11.45
N GLN A 118 1.05 -0.36 11.36
CA GLN A 118 0.28 -1.55 11.01
C GLN A 118 0.49 -2.00 9.56
N ALA A 119 0.76 -1.08 8.63
CA ALA A 119 1.12 -1.43 7.26
C ALA A 119 2.49 -2.12 7.21
N VAL A 120 3.51 -1.51 7.85
CA VAL A 120 4.84 -2.13 7.99
C VAL A 120 4.73 -3.52 8.61
N ARG A 121 4.04 -3.64 9.74
CA ARG A 121 3.93 -4.90 10.47
C ARG A 121 3.25 -5.99 9.64
N TRP A 122 2.20 -5.67 8.89
CA TRP A 122 1.49 -6.67 8.09
C TRP A 122 2.39 -7.34 7.06
N GLY A 123 3.21 -6.55 6.36
CA GLY A 123 4.19 -7.09 5.41
C GLY A 123 5.37 -7.77 6.10
N ALA A 124 5.91 -7.17 7.17
CA ALA A 124 7.04 -7.75 7.90
C ALA A 124 6.71 -9.10 8.56
N ASP A 125 5.52 -9.24 9.14
CA ASP A 125 5.05 -10.52 9.71
C ASP A 125 4.97 -11.61 8.62
N TYR A 126 4.57 -11.26 7.39
CA TYR A 126 4.59 -12.20 6.27
C TYR A 126 6.01 -12.54 5.80
N LEU A 127 6.92 -11.57 5.69
CA LEU A 127 8.31 -11.85 5.31
C LEU A 127 9.01 -12.75 6.34
N ALA A 128 8.70 -12.59 7.63
CA ALA A 128 9.17 -13.51 8.66
C ALA A 128 8.64 -14.95 8.46
N LYS A 129 7.35 -15.10 8.12
CA LYS A 129 6.77 -16.41 7.76
C LYS A 129 7.38 -17.01 6.49
N ALA A 130 7.71 -16.17 5.51
CA ALA A 130 8.37 -16.60 4.28
C ALA A 130 9.76 -17.19 4.51
N HIS A 131 10.39 -16.92 5.66
CA HIS A 131 11.60 -17.59 6.11
C HIS A 131 11.31 -18.66 7.18
N ALA A 132 10.39 -19.60 6.86
CA ALA A 132 9.94 -20.62 7.82
C ALA A 132 10.99 -21.69 8.18
N ARG A 133 12.08 -21.82 7.42
CA ARG A 133 13.13 -22.84 7.61
C ARG A 133 14.51 -22.23 7.32
N PRO A 134 15.59 -22.75 7.94
CA PRO A 134 16.95 -22.34 7.59
C PRO A 134 17.22 -22.52 6.09
N ASP A 135 17.94 -21.58 5.50
CA ASP A 135 18.40 -21.60 4.10
C ASP A 135 17.28 -21.73 3.04
N VAL A 136 16.03 -21.45 3.41
CA VAL A 136 14.87 -21.42 2.52
C VAL A 136 14.14 -20.10 2.69
N LEU A 137 13.84 -19.43 1.57
CA LEU A 137 13.00 -18.25 1.53
C LEU A 137 11.91 -18.45 0.48
N TYR A 138 10.65 -18.36 0.89
CA TYR A 138 9.51 -18.38 -0.02
C TYR A 138 9.34 -16.99 -0.65
N VAL A 139 9.50 -16.91 -1.95
CA VAL A 139 9.60 -15.63 -2.67
C VAL A 139 8.36 -15.31 -3.49
N ASN A 140 7.50 -16.30 -3.76
CA ASN A 140 6.23 -16.09 -4.46
C ASN A 140 5.15 -17.06 -3.96
N VAL A 141 3.89 -16.61 -3.92
CA VAL A 141 2.72 -17.48 -3.73
C VAL A 141 1.65 -17.10 -4.74
N GLY A 142 1.22 -18.08 -5.54
CA GLY A 142 0.36 -17.86 -6.71
C GLY A 142 1.12 -18.14 -8.01
N ASP A 143 0.44 -18.74 -8.99
CA ASP A 143 0.93 -18.84 -10.35
C ASP A 143 0.38 -17.67 -11.19
N GLY A 144 1.25 -16.77 -11.64
CA GLY A 144 0.83 -15.55 -12.33
C GLY A 144 0.04 -15.81 -13.60
N HIS A 145 0.31 -16.88 -14.35
CA HIS A 145 -0.45 -17.15 -15.57
C HIS A 145 -1.90 -17.51 -15.27
N SER A 146 -2.13 -18.42 -14.32
CA SER A 146 -3.49 -18.82 -13.91
C SER A 146 -4.23 -17.72 -13.16
N ASP A 147 -3.55 -16.97 -12.28
CA ASP A 147 -4.12 -15.84 -11.54
C ASP A 147 -4.61 -14.76 -12.52
N HIS A 148 -3.79 -14.40 -13.51
CA HIS A 148 -4.12 -13.34 -14.47
C HIS A 148 -5.10 -13.77 -15.56
N ALA A 149 -5.34 -15.08 -15.73
CA ALA A 149 -6.36 -15.59 -16.64
C ALA A 149 -7.79 -15.45 -16.08
N CYS A 150 -7.93 -15.18 -14.78
CA CYS A 150 -9.19 -15.06 -14.09
C CYS A 150 -9.40 -13.63 -13.56
N TRP A 151 -10.62 -13.09 -13.71
CA TRP A 151 -11.02 -11.83 -13.08
C TRP A 151 -11.96 -12.13 -11.91
N GLU A 152 -11.39 -12.25 -10.72
CA GLU A 152 -12.12 -12.69 -9.55
C GLU A 152 -11.72 -11.92 -8.29
N ARG A 153 -12.60 -11.98 -7.29
CA ARG A 153 -12.30 -11.42 -5.97
C ARG A 153 -11.31 -12.34 -5.25
N PRO A 154 -10.36 -11.80 -4.47
CA PRO A 154 -9.44 -12.64 -3.69
C PRO A 154 -10.15 -13.61 -2.74
N GLU A 155 -11.36 -13.26 -2.28
CA GLU A 155 -12.18 -14.09 -1.38
C GLU A 155 -12.78 -15.32 -2.08
N ASP A 156 -12.89 -15.30 -3.41
CA ASP A 156 -13.51 -16.36 -4.21
C ASP A 156 -12.49 -17.21 -5.01
N MET A 157 -11.19 -16.93 -4.85
CA MET A 157 -10.13 -17.55 -5.67
C MET A 157 -10.19 -19.08 -5.69
N ASP A 158 -10.18 -19.63 -6.91
CA ASP A 158 -10.07 -21.07 -7.17
C ASP A 158 -8.81 -21.47 -7.97
N THR A 159 -8.00 -20.49 -8.36
CA THR A 159 -6.73 -20.69 -9.08
C THR A 159 -5.64 -21.34 -8.21
N PRO A 160 -4.70 -22.11 -8.79
CA PRO A 160 -3.59 -22.71 -8.05
C PRO A 160 -2.69 -21.68 -7.35
N ARG A 161 -2.53 -21.81 -6.03
CA ARG A 161 -1.71 -20.91 -5.20
C ARG A 161 -0.39 -21.52 -4.73
N ARG A 162 0.38 -22.09 -5.65
CA ARG A 162 1.67 -22.73 -5.36
C ARG A 162 2.67 -21.75 -4.76
N ALA A 163 3.42 -22.17 -3.75
CA ALA A 163 4.54 -21.39 -3.23
C ALA A 163 5.86 -21.76 -3.92
N TYR A 164 6.63 -20.74 -4.27
CA TYR A 164 7.97 -20.84 -4.87
C TYR A 164 9.01 -20.33 -3.89
N MET A 165 10.19 -20.93 -3.91
CA MET A 165 11.25 -20.66 -2.94
C MET A 165 12.63 -20.63 -3.57
N VAL A 166 13.52 -19.86 -2.97
CA VAL A 166 14.96 -19.90 -3.21
C VAL A 166 15.63 -20.70 -2.10
N THR A 167 16.77 -21.31 -2.43
CA THR A 167 17.57 -22.15 -1.54
C THR A 167 19.05 -21.93 -1.81
N ALA A 168 19.93 -22.52 -1.01
CA ALA A 168 21.38 -22.47 -1.25
C ALA A 168 21.81 -22.96 -2.66
N ILE A 169 21.07 -23.90 -3.27
CA ILE A 169 21.35 -24.44 -4.62
C ILE A 169 20.51 -23.81 -5.74
N HIS A 170 19.47 -23.05 -5.37
CA HIS A 170 18.64 -22.26 -6.28
C HIS A 170 18.56 -20.83 -5.73
N PRO A 171 19.64 -20.05 -5.87
CA PRO A 171 19.78 -18.78 -5.16
C PRO A 171 18.92 -17.68 -5.79
N GLY A 172 18.63 -16.66 -4.99
CA GLY A 172 18.04 -15.40 -5.43
C GLY A 172 18.45 -14.30 -4.47
N SER A 173 19.68 -13.80 -4.62
CA SER A 173 20.27 -12.82 -3.69
C SER A 173 19.51 -11.50 -3.61
N ASP A 174 18.80 -11.14 -4.68
CA ASP A 174 18.12 -9.86 -4.82
C ASP A 174 16.81 -9.81 -4.02
N VAL A 175 16.16 -10.97 -3.83
CA VAL A 175 14.81 -11.11 -3.24
C VAL A 175 14.84 -11.53 -1.77
#